data_AF-A0A2T1LRD0-F1
#
_entry.id   AF-A0A2T1LRD0-F1
#
_cell.length_a   1.000
_cell.length_b   1.000
_cell.length_c   1.000
_cell.angle_alpha   90.00
_cell.angle_beta   90.00
_cell.angle_gamma   90.00
#
_symmetry.space_group_name_H-M   'P 1'
#
loop_
_entity.id
_entity.type
_entity.pdbx_description
1 polymer ?
#
loop_
_entity_poly.entity_id
_entity_poly.type
_entity_poly.pdbx_seq_one_letter_code
_entity_poly.pdbx_strand_id
1 'polypeptide(L)'
;MPNSLATPEPMVLRPSDFDPPLKRKEPTIPGYWTIEEIANEIGVTPRRVRYDITGRPESNIEPSLDAYRIGKSLLVADPNALEYIQKWRKRYKS
;
A
#
# COMPACT_ATOMS: atom_id res chain seq x y z
N MET A 1 10.79 29.13 33.59
CA MET A 1 10.73 28.52 32.24
C MET A 1 9.44 27.70 32.18
N PRO A 2 8.35 28.16 31.55
CA PRO A 2 7.17 27.32 31.38
C PRO A 2 7.37 26.39 30.18
N ASN A 3 7.14 25.08 30.39
CA ASN A 3 7.25 24.05 29.37
C ASN A 3 6.17 24.24 28.28
N SER A 4 6.55 24.89 27.18
CA SER A 4 5.69 25.28 26.05
C SER A 4 5.43 24.15 25.04
N LEU A 5 5.15 22.92 25.49
CA LEU A 5 4.82 21.78 24.62
C LEU A 5 3.47 21.12 24.90
N ALA A 6 2.72 21.59 25.90
CA ALA A 6 1.37 21.09 26.16
C ALA A 6 0.36 21.86 25.29
N THR A 7 -0.17 21.22 24.25
CA THR A 7 -1.35 21.71 23.54
C THR A 7 -2.53 21.82 24.52
N PRO A 8 -3.27 22.94 24.55
CA PRO A 8 -4.30 23.21 25.57
C PRO A 8 -5.62 22.44 25.38
N GLU A 9 -5.77 21.70 24.28
CA GLU A 9 -7.01 20.96 23.98
C GLU A 9 -6.80 19.46 24.23
N PRO A 10 -7.77 18.77 24.86
CA PRO A 10 -7.73 17.31 24.93
C PRO A 10 -7.78 16.79 23.49
N MET A 11 -6.65 16.30 22.99
CA MET A 11 -6.56 15.66 21.69
C MET A 11 -7.32 14.34 21.76
N VAL A 12 -8.64 14.40 21.64
CA VAL A 12 -9.51 13.23 21.58
C VAL A 12 -9.32 12.64 20.19
N LEU A 13 -8.44 11.65 20.09
CA LEU A 13 -8.25 10.86 18.88
C LEU A 13 -9.57 10.18 18.53
N ARG A 14 -10.23 10.65 17.46
CA ARG A 14 -11.47 10.02 16.99
C ARG A 14 -11.08 8.76 16.21
N PRO A 15 -11.93 7.72 16.19
CA PRO A 15 -11.70 6.54 15.37
C PRO A 15 -11.45 6.86 13.89
N SER A 16 -11.98 7.98 13.39
CA SER A 16 -11.77 8.51 12.03
C SER A 16 -10.37 9.07 11.77
N ASP A 17 -9.61 9.40 12.82
CA ASP A 17 -8.27 9.96 12.72
C ASP A 17 -7.20 8.85 12.51
N PHE A 18 -7.59 7.58 12.67
CA PHE A 18 -6.75 6.42 12.38
C PHE A 18 -6.92 5.96 10.93
N ASP A 19 -5.82 5.57 10.29
CA ASP A 19 -5.90 4.92 8.99
C ASP A 19 -6.67 3.59 9.12
N PRO A 20 -7.58 3.28 8.18
CA PRO A 20 -8.33 2.05 8.24
C PRO A 20 -7.36 0.86 8.27
N PRO A 21 -7.61 -0.17 9.09
CA PRO A 21 -6.72 -1.32 9.15
C PRO A 21 -6.58 -1.95 7.77
N LEU A 22 -5.44 -2.58 7.50
CA LEU A 22 -5.28 -3.42 6.32
C LEU A 22 -6.31 -4.55 6.40
N LYS A 23 -6.98 -4.85 5.29
CA LYS A 23 -7.96 -5.94 5.22
C LYS A 23 -7.30 -7.31 5.04
N ARG A 24 -5.97 -7.37 4.92
CA ARG A 24 -5.19 -8.61 4.83
C ARG A 24 -5.47 -9.49 6.05
N LYS A 25 -6.12 -10.63 5.83
CA LYS A 25 -6.42 -11.60 6.89
C LYS A 25 -5.19 -12.42 7.26
N GLU A 26 -4.52 -13.02 6.28
CA GLU A 26 -3.29 -13.79 6.48
C GLU A 26 -2.38 -13.69 5.23
N PRO A 27 -1.06 -13.56 5.40
CA PRO A 27 -0.12 -13.57 4.28
C PRO A 27 0.03 -14.98 3.70
N THR A 28 -0.12 -15.12 2.38
CA THR A 28 0.22 -16.39 1.68
C THR A 28 1.69 -16.73 1.85
N ILE A 29 2.56 -15.71 1.83
CA ILE A 29 4.00 -15.85 2.04
C ILE A 29 4.42 -14.80 3.07
N PRO A 30 5.03 -15.20 4.20
CA PRO A 30 5.54 -14.25 5.18
C PRO A 30 6.56 -13.29 4.55
N GLY A 31 6.42 -11.98 4.79
CA GLY A 31 7.33 -10.97 4.27
C GLY A 31 7.04 -10.48 2.85
N TYR A 32 6.10 -11.12 2.14
CA TYR A 32 5.79 -10.80 0.76
C TYR A 32 4.30 -10.72 0.51
N TRP A 33 3.91 -9.89 -0.44
CA TRP A 33 2.56 -9.79 -0.97
C TRP A 33 2.50 -10.38 -2.37
N THR A 34 1.42 -11.10 -2.64
CA THR A 34 1.09 -11.49 -4.02
C THR A 34 0.34 -10.35 -4.71
N ILE A 35 0.36 -10.36 -6.04
CA ILE A 35 -0.43 -9.43 -6.85
C ILE A 35 -1.92 -9.49 -6.47
N GLU A 36 -2.43 -10.70 -6.20
CA GLU A 36 -3.84 -10.92 -5.84
C GLU A 36 -4.18 -10.30 -4.49
N GLU A 37 -3.30 -10.44 -3.48
CA GLU A 37 -3.48 -9.82 -2.17
C GLU A 37 -3.51 -8.29 -2.26
N ILE A 38 -2.58 -7.69 -3.01
CA ILE A 38 -2.54 -6.23 -3.22
C ILE A 38 -3.79 -5.76 -3.95
N ALA A 39 -4.19 -6.48 -5.00
CA ALA A 39 -5.37 -6.16 -5.78
C ALA A 39 -6.65 -6.21 -4.94
N ASN A 40 -6.81 -7.23 -4.10
CA ASN A 40 -7.94 -7.38 -3.19
C ASN A 40 -7.96 -6.29 -2.09
N GLU A 41 -6.80 -5.93 -1.55
CA GLU A 41 -6.69 -4.88 -0.52
C GLU A 41 -7.14 -3.52 -1.06
N ILE A 42 -6.74 -3.21 -2.29
CA ILE A 42 -6.98 -1.91 -2.93
C ILE A 42 -8.33 -1.88 -3.68
N GLY A 43 -8.91 -3.04 -4.01
CA GLY A 43 -10.15 -3.16 -4.76
C GLY A 43 -9.96 -2.95 -6.27
N VAL A 44 -8.83 -3.40 -6.82
CA VAL A 44 -8.50 -3.31 -8.26
C VAL A 44 -8.30 -4.70 -8.86
N THR A 45 -8.17 -4.78 -10.19
CA THR A 45 -7.88 -6.05 -10.84
C THR A 45 -6.38 -6.42 -10.71
N PRO A 46 -6.04 -7.72 -10.57
CA PRO A 46 -4.65 -8.18 -10.52
C PRO A 46 -3.83 -7.73 -11.73
N ARG A 47 -4.47 -7.64 -12.90
CA ARG A 47 -3.84 -7.15 -14.14
C ARG A 47 -3.32 -5.72 -14.01
N ARG A 48 -4.03 -4.85 -13.28
CA ARG A 48 -3.59 -3.47 -13.04
C ARG A 48 -2.31 -3.44 -12.22
N VAL A 49 -2.30 -4.13 -11.08
CA VAL A 49 -1.13 -4.24 -10.21
C VAL A 49 0.06 -4.85 -10.97
N ARG A 50 -0.19 -5.84 -11.85
CA ARG A 50 0.85 -6.40 -12.72
C ARG A 50 1.47 -5.36 -13.65
N TYR A 51 0.67 -4.49 -14.26
CA TYR A 51 1.20 -3.40 -15.09
C TYR A 51 1.97 -2.37 -14.27
N ASP A 52 1.57 -2.13 -13.02
CA ASP A 52 2.30 -1.24 -12.13
C ASP A 52 3.68 -1.83 -11.77
N ILE A 53 3.84 -3.15 -11.81
CA ILE A 53 5.11 -3.86 -11.61
C ILE A 53 5.95 -3.95 -12.89
N THR A 54 5.34 -4.28 -14.03
CA THR A 54 6.08 -4.52 -15.29
C THR A 54 6.27 -3.27 -16.12
N GLY A 55 5.57 -2.18 -15.79
CA GLY A 55 5.41 -1.02 -16.66
C GLY A 55 4.53 -1.33 -17.88
N ARG A 56 4.35 -0.30 -18.71
CA ARG A 56 3.72 -0.42 -20.04
C ARG A 56 4.69 0.13 -21.09
N PRO A 57 5.42 -0.75 -21.81
CA PRO A 57 6.37 -0.29 -22.82
C PRO A 57 5.67 0.44 -23.98
N GLU A 58 4.46 0.02 -24.34
CA GLU A 58 3.66 0.65 -25.41
C GLU A 58 3.24 2.10 -25.10
N SER A 59 3.12 2.44 -23.83
CA SER A 59 2.71 3.79 -23.38
C SER A 59 3.86 4.57 -22.75
N ASN A 60 5.09 4.04 -22.81
CA ASN A 60 6.28 4.58 -22.16
C ASN A 60 6.08 4.89 -20.66
N ILE A 61 5.30 4.05 -19.97
CA ILE A 61 5.04 4.18 -18.54
C ILE A 61 5.99 3.26 -17.80
N GLU A 62 6.84 3.87 -16.98
CA GLU A 62 7.77 3.16 -16.10
C GLU A 62 7.02 2.37 -15.01
N PRO A 63 7.60 1.24 -14.56
CA PRO A 63 7.07 0.51 -13.42
C PRO A 63 7.10 1.40 -12.17
N SER A 64 6.04 1.30 -11.37
CA SER A 64 5.85 2.07 -10.13
C SER A 64 5.96 1.22 -8.86
N LEU A 65 6.10 -0.11 -9.00
CA LEU A 65 6.16 -1.05 -7.90
C LEU A 65 7.26 -2.10 -8.13
N ASP A 66 8.23 -2.12 -7.25
CA ASP A 66 9.30 -3.10 -7.29
C ASP A 66 8.82 -4.47 -6.79
N ALA A 67 9.05 -5.51 -7.61
CA ALA A 67 8.70 -6.87 -7.29
C ALA A 67 9.84 -7.85 -7.60
N TYR A 68 9.92 -8.91 -6.81
CA TYR A 68 10.75 -10.06 -7.04
C TYR A 68 10.02 -11.05 -7.93
N ARG A 69 10.70 -11.51 -8.98
CA ARG A 69 10.19 -12.57 -9.87
C ARG A 69 10.72 -13.92 -9.42
N ILE A 70 9.83 -14.79 -8.96
CA ILE A 70 10.15 -16.19 -8.62
C ILE A 70 9.38 -17.09 -9.58
N GLY A 71 10.08 -17.61 -10.59
CA GLY A 71 9.49 -18.40 -11.67
C GLY A 71 8.42 -17.62 -12.44
N LYS A 72 7.16 -18.07 -12.33
CA LYS A 72 5.99 -17.42 -12.96
C LYS A 72 5.28 -16.42 -12.03
N SER A 73 5.66 -16.38 -10.75
CA SER A 73 5.04 -15.54 -9.74
C SER A 73 5.81 -14.24 -9.54
N LEU A 74 5.07 -13.16 -9.27
CA LEU A 74 5.60 -11.86 -8.89
C LEU A 74 5.23 -11.61 -7.44
N LEU A 75 6.23 -11.33 -6.61
CA LEU A 75 6.11 -11.11 -5.18
C LEU A 75 6.64 -9.72 -4.84
N VAL A 76 5.88 -8.97 -4.07
CA VAL A 76 6.26 -7.63 -3.63
C VAL A 76 6.65 -7.71 -2.17
N ALA A 77 7.78 -7.14 -1.77
CA ALA A 77 8.16 -7.13 -0.35
C ALA A 77 7.13 -6.32 0.46
N ASP A 78 6.85 -6.74 1.69
CA ASP A 78 5.95 -6.05 2.61
C ASP A 78 6.15 -4.51 2.66
N PRO A 79 7.37 -3.95 2.84
CA PRO A 79 7.53 -2.50 2.89
C PRO A 79 7.06 -1.78 1.62
N ASN A 80 7.41 -2.33 0.45
CA ASN A 80 7.04 -1.75 -0.84
C ASN A 80 5.52 -1.84 -1.09
N ALA A 81 4.92 -2.98 -0.74
CA ALA A 81 3.48 -3.19 -0.86
C ALA A 81 2.71 -2.22 0.04
N LEU A 82 3.14 -2.06 1.30
CA LEU A 82 2.51 -1.14 2.25
C LEU A 82 2.59 0.31 1.78
N GLU A 83 3.76 0.75 1.31
CA GLU A 83 3.93 2.10 0.77
C GLU A 83 3.02 2.36 -0.44
N TYR A 84 2.93 1.37 -1.34
CA TYR A 84 2.05 1.44 -2.51
C TYR A 84 0.56 1.53 -2.12
N ILE A 85 0.10 0.70 -1.18
CA ILE A 85 -1.27 0.73 -0.66
C ILE A 85 -1.58 2.08 -0.01
N GLN A 86 -0.66 2.62 0.80
CA GLN A 86 -0.83 3.92 1.44
C GLN A 86 -0.92 5.06 0.41
N LYS A 87 -0.02 5.07 -0.58
CA LYS A 87 -0.05 6.03 -1.70
C LYS A 87 -1.39 5.97 -2.43
N TRP A 88 -1.91 4.77 -2.67
CA TRP A 88 -3.20 4.59 -3.31
C TRP A 88 -4.35 5.18 -2.48
N ARG A 89 -4.41 4.87 -1.19
CA ARG A 89 -5.45 5.40 -0.27
C ARG A 89 -5.43 6.93 -0.20
N LYS A 90 -4.25 7.55 -0.24
CA LYS A 90 -4.12 9.02 -0.27
C LYS A 90 -4.67 9.64 -1.55
N ARG A 91 -4.49 8.99 -2.71
CA ARG A 91 -5.03 9.50 -4.00
C ARG A 91 -6.56 9.53 -4.05
N TYR A 92 -7.23 8.64 -3.32
CA TYR A 92 -8.69 8.58 -3.26
C TYR A 92 -9.30 9.45 -2.14
N LYS A 93 -8.48 10.09 -1.30
CA LYS A 93 -8.94 11.03 -0.26
C LYS A 93 -9.08 12.49 -0.76
N SER A 94 -8.77 12.78 -2.04
CA SER A 94 -8.90 14.13 -2.64
C SER A 94 -10.25 14.38 -3.27
#